data_AF-A0A843FKT5-F1
#
_entry.id   AF-A0A843FKT5-F1
#
_cell.length_a   1.000
_cell.length_b   1.000
_cell.length_c   1.000
_cell.angle_alpha   90.00
_cell.angle_beta   90.00
_cell.angle_gamma   90.00
#
_symmetry.space_group_name_H-M   'P 1'
#
loop_
_entity.id
_entity.type
_entity.pdbx_description
1 polymer ?
#
loop_
_entity_poly.entity_id
_entity_poly.type
_entity_poly.pdbx_seq_one_letter_code
_entity_poly.pdbx_strand_id
1 'polypeptide(L)'
;MENKLIIDEFNIFDFECHENYKSVRIIDEKANFPISWLNTQGYCEYSLYLEYCQGVSTAPTQEMVEGTEGHHRLEEKFKETAQTSTFEDAFELSKEEEILSREMFVIDTENGIRGFI
;
A
#
# COMPACT_ATOMS: atom_id res chain seq x y z
N MET A 1 -23.62 2.99 5.80
CA MET A 1 -22.17 3.06 5.59
C MET A 1 -21.49 2.42 6.78
N GLU A 2 -20.93 1.24 6.60
CA GLU A 2 -20.16 0.55 7.63
C GLU A 2 -18.66 0.68 7.35
N ASN A 3 -17.89 0.93 8.40
CA ASN A 3 -16.43 0.97 8.33
C ASN A 3 -15.89 -0.44 8.55
N LYS A 4 -15.16 -0.99 7.57
CA LYS A 4 -14.55 -2.31 7.65
C LYS A 4 -13.05 -2.19 7.56
N LEU A 5 -12.35 -2.60 8.62
CA LEU A 5 -10.91 -2.76 8.59
C LEU A 5 -10.61 -4.11 7.97
N ILE A 6 -10.25 -4.09 6.69
CA ILE A 6 -9.97 -5.33 5.94
C ILE A 6 -8.59 -5.84 6.35
N ILE A 7 -8.56 -7.02 6.96
CA ILE A 7 -7.35 -7.71 7.38
C ILE A 7 -7.33 -9.06 6.69
N ASP A 8 -6.76 -9.10 5.49
CA ASP A 8 -6.52 -10.36 4.81
C ASP A 8 -5.22 -11.01 5.30
N GLU A 9 -5.23 -12.35 5.33
CA GLU A 9 -4.06 -13.13 5.75
C GLU A 9 -3.02 -13.19 4.63
N PHE A 10 -2.09 -12.23 4.61
CA PHE A 10 -0.90 -12.30 3.76
C PHE A 10 0.20 -13.22 4.32
N ASN A 11 -0.08 -13.94 5.42
CA ASN A 11 0.84 -14.86 6.09
C ASN A 11 1.29 -16.04 5.20
N ILE A 12 0.64 -16.24 4.05
CA ILE A 12 1.00 -17.23 3.04
C ILE A 12 2.20 -16.81 2.18
N PHE A 13 2.53 -15.51 2.16
CA PHE A 13 3.62 -14.99 1.34
C PHE A 13 4.90 -14.84 2.16
N ASP A 14 6.00 -15.34 1.62
CA ASP A 14 7.32 -14.99 2.13
C ASP A 14 7.77 -13.66 1.51
N PHE A 15 8.21 -12.73 2.35
CA PHE A 15 8.60 -11.38 1.94
C PHE A 15 10.09 -11.20 2.11
N GLU A 16 10.85 -11.51 1.06
CA GLU A 16 12.29 -11.28 1.09
C GLU A 16 12.62 -9.87 0.58
N CYS A 17 13.69 -9.26 1.13
CA CYS A 17 14.23 -8.02 0.61
C CYS A 17 14.98 -8.30 -0.71
N HIS A 18 14.74 -7.50 -1.75
CA HIS A 18 15.62 -7.52 -2.91
C HIS A 18 17.00 -6.95 -2.53
N GLU A 19 18.09 -7.63 -2.90
CA GLU A 19 19.46 -7.27 -2.48
C GLU A 19 19.88 -5.86 -2.93
N ASN A 20 19.58 -5.51 -4.19
CA ASN A 20 20.10 -4.29 -4.82
C ASN A 20 19.13 -3.10 -4.90
N TYR A 21 17.83 -3.32 -4.65
CA TYR A 21 16.82 -2.28 -4.88
C TYR A 21 16.02 -2.04 -3.62
N LYS A 22 16.19 -0.86 -3.05
CA LYS A 22 15.45 -0.45 -1.85
C LYS A 22 13.96 -0.51 -2.13
N SER A 23 13.20 -0.99 -1.15
CA SER A 23 11.73 -1.14 -1.21
C SER A 23 11.19 -2.16 -2.22
N VAL A 24 12.02 -2.87 -2.98
CA VAL A 24 11.58 -4.02 -3.77
C VAL A 24 11.58 -5.26 -2.89
N ARG A 25 10.54 -6.09 -3.01
CA ARG A 25 10.42 -7.37 -2.30
C ARG A 25 10.49 -8.51 -3.30
N ILE A 26 10.96 -9.68 -2.88
CA ILE A 26 10.71 -10.93 -3.60
C ILE A 26 9.55 -11.62 -2.92
N ILE A 27 8.52 -11.95 -3.70
CA ILE A 27 7.33 -12.70 -3.28
C ILE A 27 7.07 -13.72 -4.38
N ASP A 28 6.93 -15.00 -4.04
CA ASP A 28 6.78 -16.11 -5.01
C ASP A 28 7.85 -16.09 -6.11
N GLU A 29 9.12 -15.95 -5.71
CA GLU A 29 10.29 -15.88 -6.61
C GLU A 29 10.27 -14.70 -7.61
N LYS A 30 9.32 -13.77 -7.48
CA LYS A 30 9.17 -12.61 -8.35
C LYS A 30 9.44 -11.30 -7.62
N ALA A 31 10.12 -10.39 -8.32
CA ALA A 31 10.25 -9.02 -7.86
C ALA A 31 8.88 -8.34 -7.80
N ASN A 32 8.57 -7.79 -6.64
CA ASN A 32 7.36 -7.05 -6.36
C ASN A 32 7.71 -5.59 -6.09
N PHE A 33 7.04 -4.69 -6.78
CA PHE A 33 7.24 -3.25 -6.71
C PHE A 33 6.10 -2.56 -5.94
N PRO A 34 6.38 -1.50 -5.17
CA PRO A 34 5.34 -0.67 -4.60
C PRO A 34 4.48 -0.04 -5.70
N ILE A 35 3.16 -0.02 -5.55
CA ILE A 35 2.23 0.59 -6.52
C ILE A 35 2.53 2.07 -6.78
N SER A 36 3.07 2.78 -5.77
CA SER A 36 3.52 4.17 -5.90
C SER A 36 4.60 4.35 -6.98
N TRP A 37 5.41 3.33 -7.26
CA TRP A 37 6.40 3.39 -8.33
C TRP A 37 5.76 3.52 -9.70
N LEU A 38 4.59 2.94 -9.94
CA LEU A 38 3.88 3.08 -11.22
C LEU A 38 3.48 4.54 -11.47
N ASN A 39 3.01 5.22 -10.43
CA ASN A 39 2.68 6.64 -10.51
C ASN A 39 3.95 7.48 -10.73
N THR A 40 5.04 7.19 -10.00
CA THR A 40 6.31 7.90 -10.19
C THR A 40 6.91 7.64 -11.57
N GLN A 41 6.83 6.42 -12.09
CA GLN A 41 7.31 6.07 -13.43
C GLN A 41 6.57 6.87 -14.50
N GLY A 42 5.25 6.99 -14.40
CA GLY A 42 4.43 7.78 -15.31
C GLY A 42 4.75 9.28 -15.30
N TYR A 43 5.31 9.79 -14.19
CA TYR A 43 5.76 11.18 -14.06
C TYR A 43 7.23 11.37 -14.48
N CYS A 44 8.15 10.62 -13.87
CA CYS A 44 9.59 10.66 -14.10
C CYS A 44 10.27 9.36 -13.62
N GLU A 45 10.52 8.44 -14.55
CA GLU A 45 11.24 7.18 -14.29
C GLU A 45 12.67 7.42 -13.74
N TYR A 46 13.35 8.49 -14.17
CA TYR A 46 14.71 8.78 -13.71
C TYR A 46 14.78 9.05 -12.19
N SER A 47 13.70 9.58 -11.60
CA SER A 47 13.61 9.76 -10.15
C SER A 47 13.67 8.42 -9.41
N LEU A 48 13.04 7.36 -9.95
CA LEU A 48 13.12 6.02 -9.38
C LEU A 48 14.57 5.49 -9.39
N TYR A 49 15.27 5.68 -10.50
CA TYR A 49 16.67 5.28 -10.60
C TYR A 49 17.55 6.01 -9.58
N LEU A 50 17.40 7.33 -9.46
CA LEU A 50 18.17 8.12 -8.49
C LEU A 50 17.91 7.66 -7.06
N GLU A 51 16.63 7.49 -6.68
CA GLU A 51 16.27 7.15 -5.31
C GLU A 51 16.60 5.69 -4.95
N TYR A 52 16.16 4.75 -5.78
CA TYR A 52 16.17 3.32 -5.42
C TYR A 52 17.39 2.56 -5.93
N CYS A 53 18.11 3.08 -6.94
CA CYS A 53 19.33 2.47 -7.47
C CYS A 53 20.60 3.26 -7.12
N GLN A 54 20.54 4.60 -7.03
CA GLN A 54 21.69 5.44 -6.66
C GLN A 54 21.66 5.91 -5.20
N GLY A 55 20.57 5.67 -4.47
CA GLY A 55 20.44 6.03 -3.06
C GLY A 55 20.34 7.54 -2.81
N VAL A 56 19.95 8.33 -3.81
CA VAL A 56 19.75 9.78 -3.67
C VAL A 56 18.47 10.01 -2.87
N SER A 57 18.58 10.73 -1.74
CA SER A 57 17.43 11.08 -0.90
C SER A 57 17.24 12.58 -0.79
N THR A 58 15.99 13.02 -0.75
CA THR A 58 15.62 14.41 -0.44
C THR A 58 14.89 14.48 0.90
N ALA A 59 14.91 15.64 1.54
CA ALA A 59 14.07 15.88 2.71
C ALA A 59 12.60 16.00 2.28
N PRO A 60 11.63 15.52 3.09
CA PRO A 60 10.22 15.70 2.78
C PRO A 60 9.87 17.18 2.76
N THR A 61 8.99 17.59 1.85
CA THR A 61 8.46 18.96 1.83
C THR A 61 7.43 19.15 2.94
N GLN A 62 7.08 20.40 3.23
CA GLN A 62 6.04 20.72 4.21
C GLN A 62 4.70 20.04 3.84
N GLU A 63 4.34 20.05 2.56
CA GLU A 63 3.12 19.44 2.05
C GLU A 63 3.12 17.91 2.24
N MET A 64 4.28 17.25 2.09
CA MET A 64 4.41 15.81 2.34
C MET A 64 4.23 15.47 3.83
N VAL A 65 4.77 16.31 4.71
CA VAL A 65 4.61 16.14 6.17
C VAL A 65 3.15 16.33 6.56
N GLU A 66 2.53 17.43 6.15
CA GLU A 66 1.12 17.72 6.43
C GLU A 66 0.17 16.66 5.85
N GLY A 67 0.47 16.18 4.64
CA GLY A 67 -0.26 15.07 4.01
C GLY A 67 -0.19 13.80 4.86
N THR A 68 1.01 13.44 5.33
CA THR A 68 1.23 12.25 6.17
C THR A 68 0.48 12.36 7.50
N GLU A 69 0.55 13.50 8.19
CA GLU A 69 -0.19 13.75 9.42
C GLU A 69 -1.71 13.71 9.20
N GLY A 70 -2.16 14.26 8.06
CA GLY A 70 -3.55 14.22 7.62
C GLY A 70 -4.07 12.80 7.44
N HIS A 71 -3.34 11.95 6.70
CA HIS A 71 -3.66 10.54 6.52
C HIS A 71 -3.71 9.81 7.86
N HIS A 72 -2.68 9.96 8.69
CA HIS A 72 -2.60 9.31 10.00
C HIS A 72 -3.80 9.66 10.90
N ARG A 73 -4.15 10.95 11.01
CA ARG A 73 -5.30 11.38 11.81
C ARG A 73 -6.62 10.79 11.31
N LEU A 74 -6.80 10.77 10.00
CA LEU A 74 -8.02 10.24 9.39
C LEU A 74 -8.12 8.72 9.54
N GLU A 75 -6.99 8.02 9.48
CA GLU A 75 -6.88 6.58 9.68
C GLU A 75 -7.19 6.18 11.12
N GLU A 76 -6.62 6.86 12.11
CA GLU A 76 -6.92 6.61 13.52
C GLU A 76 -8.41 6.84 13.84
N LYS A 77 -9.00 7.91 13.30
CA LYS A 77 -10.44 8.16 13.43
C LYS A 77 -11.30 7.08 12.77
N PHE A 78 -10.86 6.55 11.63
CA PHE A 78 -11.55 5.44 10.97
C PHE A 78 -11.53 4.19 11.87
N LYS A 79 -10.36 3.82 12.40
CA LYS A 79 -10.18 2.65 13.29
C LYS A 79 -11.03 2.69 14.55
N GLU A 80 -11.37 3.87 15.08
CA GLU A 80 -12.29 4.00 16.24
C GLU A 80 -13.66 3.36 16.01
N THR A 81 -14.09 3.27 14.76
CA THR A 81 -15.43 2.78 14.37
C THR A 81 -15.39 1.58 13.43
N ALA A 82 -14.21 1.24 12.90
CA ALA A 82 -14.04 0.15 11.96
C ALA A 82 -14.15 -1.20 12.66
N GLN A 83 -14.92 -2.10 12.05
CA GLN A 83 -14.99 -3.50 12.46
C GLN A 83 -14.06 -4.32 11.57
N THR A 84 -13.30 -5.24 12.16
CA THR A 84 -12.46 -6.17 11.40
C THR A 84 -13.31 -7.02 10.46
N SER A 85 -12.83 -7.21 9.22
CA SER A 85 -13.47 -8.02 8.19
C SER A 85 -12.42 -8.65 7.29
N THR A 86 -12.76 -9.75 6.61
CA THR A 86 -12.02 -10.18 5.42
C THR A 86 -12.48 -9.38 4.20
N PHE A 87 -11.71 -9.38 3.11
CA PHE A 87 -12.14 -8.77 1.86
C PHE A 87 -13.42 -9.42 1.33
N GLU A 88 -13.51 -10.75 1.33
CA GLU A 88 -14.67 -11.48 0.82
C GLU A 88 -15.95 -11.10 1.59
N ASP A 89 -15.88 -11.06 2.93
CA ASP A 89 -17.02 -10.66 3.75
C ASP A 89 -17.43 -9.21 3.48
N ALA A 90 -16.45 -8.29 3.42
CA ALA A 90 -16.71 -6.88 3.14
C ALA A 90 -17.32 -6.69 1.73
N PHE A 91 -16.85 -7.46 0.76
CA PHE A 91 -17.35 -7.44 -0.61
C PHE A 91 -18.79 -7.96 -0.70
N GLU A 92 -19.11 -9.08 -0.03
CA GLU A 92 -20.47 -9.60 0.00
C GLU A 92 -21.44 -8.63 0.69
N LEU A 93 -21.06 -8.04 1.83
CA LEU A 93 -21.86 -7.00 2.50
C LEU A 93 -22.05 -5.77 1.60
N SER A 94 -21.06 -5.42 0.79
CA SER A 94 -21.12 -4.23 -0.09
C SER A 94 -22.24 -4.28 -1.14
N LYS A 95 -22.81 -5.47 -1.39
CA LYS A 95 -23.93 -5.64 -2.32
C LYS A 95 -25.25 -5.11 -1.74
N GLU A 96 -25.36 -5.04 -0.41
CA GLU A 96 -26.56 -4.61 0.30
C GLU A 96 -26.38 -3.24 0.96
N GLU A 97 -25.17 -2.95 1.45
CA GLU A 97 -24.85 -1.72 2.17
C GLU A 97 -23.57 -1.06 1.66
N GLU A 98 -23.47 0.25 1.82
CA GLU A 98 -22.22 0.95 1.51
C GLU A 98 -21.13 0.59 2.53
N ILE A 99 -19.97 0.13 2.03
CA ILE A 99 -18.80 -0.23 2.84
C ILE A 99 -17.67 0.76 2.57
N LEU A 100 -17.03 1.23 3.65
CA LEU A 100 -15.82 2.04 3.59
C LEU A 100 -14.65 1.27 4.21
N SER A 101 -13.55 1.18 3.48
CA SER A 101 -12.26 0.68 3.96
C SER A 101 -11.18 1.72 3.67
N ARG A 102 -10.04 1.63 4.37
CA ARG A 102 -8.89 2.52 4.25
C ARG A 102 -7.60 1.77 4.52
N GLU A 103 -6.52 2.23 3.88
CA GLU A 103 -5.15 1.72 4.08
C GLU A 103 -5.13 0.19 4.01
N MET A 104 -5.84 -0.36 3.02
CA MET A 104 -5.96 -1.80 2.80
C MET A 104 -4.74 -2.27 2.02
N PHE A 105 -3.97 -3.18 2.60
CA PHE A 105 -2.84 -3.77 1.88
C PHE A 105 -3.32 -4.73 0.79
N VAL A 106 -2.73 -4.64 -0.39
CA VAL A 106 -3.03 -5.50 -1.55
C VAL A 106 -1.76 -5.99 -2.21
N ILE A 107 -1.82 -7.18 -2.80
CA ILE A 107 -0.73 -7.80 -3.56
C ILE A 107 -1.30 -8.41 -4.84
N ASP A 108 -0.66 -8.10 -5.96
CA ASP A 108 -0.85 -8.74 -7.26
C ASP A 108 0.48 -9.44 -7.62
N THR A 109 0.59 -10.72 -7.28
CA THR A 109 1.79 -11.53 -7.54
C THR A 109 1.97 -11.88 -9.02
N GLU A 110 0.90 -11.81 -9.82
CA GLU A 110 0.97 -12.04 -11.26
C GLU A 110 1.77 -10.92 -11.93
N ASN A 111 1.39 -9.67 -11.62
CA ASN A 111 2.04 -8.47 -12.16
C ASN A 111 3.21 -7.95 -11.32
N GLY A 112 3.42 -8.52 -10.13
CA GLY A 112 4.51 -8.12 -9.23
C GLY A 112 4.31 -6.74 -8.62
N ILE A 113 3.09 -6.40 -8.20
CA ILE A 113 2.73 -5.09 -7.63
C ILE A 113 2.13 -5.29 -6.25
N ARG A 114 2.45 -4.39 -5.31
CA ARG A 114 1.81 -4.36 -3.99
C ARG A 114 1.68 -2.95 -3.45
N GLY A 115 0.80 -2.73 -2.48
CA GLY A 115 0.69 -1.43 -1.83
C GLY A 115 -0.50 -1.32 -0.90
N PHE A 116 -0.75 -0.11 -0.42
CA PHE A 116 -1.95 0.23 0.33
C PHE A 116 -2.89 1.03 -0.57
N ILE A 117 -4.19 0.76 -0.45
CA ILE A 117 -5.29 1.49 -1.10
C ILE A 117 -6.09 2.24 -0.02
#